data_AF-A0A2Z4Y2J0-F1
#
_entry.id   AF-A0A2Z4Y2J0-F1
#
_cell.length_a   1.000
_cell.length_b   1.000
_cell.length_c   1.000
_cell.angle_alpha   90.00
_cell.angle_beta   90.00
_cell.angle_gamma   90.00
#
_symmetry.space_group_name_H-M   'P 1'
#
loop_
_entity.id
_entity.type
_entity.pdbx_description
1 polymer ?
#
loop_
_entity_poly.entity_id
_entity_poly.type
_entity_poly.pdbx_seq_one_letter_code
_entity_poly.pdbx_strand_id
1 'polypeptide(L)'
;MTWRAYIGVLAKFIGFTALYVLAGRLGRRVDFLSEELRVFWPQAGIGLAGLILLGWQYWPAIALGSFLNSTLILDPLSLDKLLVCLRQGVDGNLWDAVQNCLFTRDPGTYALAPYLALGNTLAPLVATLCLKHFSRFDPLFSRLHDVYSFCLYAVLLSPILSAAIAVYRFLQVEPGVTVAGSVLFLRRWVGFAISNLVVAPVILTWSHKPRGRWPVKRLLELTALLTSLAGLAWMAFTRTSPIGQLNYPVSFAPFPLVMWAALRFGPRGGATATFLISALAVYGTSEGAGPFLREITKDESLVLLQIYLMVLALTALLLGAASSERLRSITELEHSREELRELSERLVRVREEERLHLAREIHDDLGQILTGIKMRLRRLVKNPAPTVEQQTKQLEQLTELVDEAIQSVRRVASDLRPGILDDLGLVEAMKWALEQFRQQTNIEASFEPPEDLPRPSQATEITLFRILQEALTNVARHSQATHVWVRIRISDGSYELEVRDNGIGLPGENDPARPQAGLGIVGMRERALSLGGSFEIFNGLDYDGFIGTLLRVRVPVDTRD
;
A
#
# COMPACT_ATOMS: atom_id res chain seq x y z
N MET A 1 34.06 9.01 -7.28
CA MET A 1 33.08 10.06 -7.68
C MET A 1 33.71 10.93 -8.76
N THR A 2 33.02 11.19 -9.86
CA THR A 2 33.52 12.01 -10.98
C THR A 2 33.47 13.51 -10.64
N TRP A 3 34.35 14.34 -11.20
CA TRP A 3 34.40 15.80 -11.02
C TRP A 3 33.03 16.48 -11.24
N ARG A 4 32.22 15.97 -12.18
CA ARG A 4 30.84 16.42 -12.44
C ARG A 4 29.90 16.21 -11.24
N ALA A 5 30.08 15.13 -10.48
CA ALA A 5 29.28 14.88 -9.28
C ALA A 5 29.60 15.89 -8.16
N TYR A 6 30.89 16.25 -7.98
CA TYR A 6 31.30 17.27 -7.02
C TYR A 6 30.72 18.64 -7.36
N ILE A 7 30.79 19.06 -8.63
CA ILE A 7 30.18 20.33 -9.09
C ILE A 7 28.67 20.33 -8.83
N GLY A 8 27.98 19.22 -9.08
CA GLY A 8 26.54 19.10 -8.83
C GLY A 8 26.17 19.21 -7.35
N VAL A 9 26.94 18.59 -6.46
CA VAL A 9 26.73 18.69 -5.00
C VAL A 9 27.01 20.11 -4.52
N LEU A 10 28.10 20.72 -4.97
CA LEU A 10 28.49 22.08 -4.61
C LEU A 10 27.46 23.11 -5.09
N ALA A 11 26.97 22.98 -6.33
CA ALA A 11 25.92 23.85 -6.87
C ALA A 11 24.62 23.75 -6.06
N LYS A 12 24.20 22.54 -5.68
CA LYS A 12 23.04 22.33 -4.79
C LYS A 12 23.26 22.94 -3.41
N PHE A 13 24.46 22.79 -2.85
CA PHE A 13 24.82 23.36 -1.55
C PHE A 13 24.72 24.89 -1.57
N ILE A 14 25.39 25.53 -2.54
CA ILE A 14 25.38 26.99 -2.72
C ILE A 14 23.95 27.49 -2.98
N GLY A 15 23.21 26.83 -3.87
CA GLY A 15 21.83 27.18 -4.19
C GLY A 15 20.91 27.08 -2.96
N PHE A 16 21.06 26.04 -2.14
CA PHE A 16 20.27 25.88 -0.93
C PHE A 16 20.64 26.91 0.16
N THR A 17 21.93 27.19 0.36
CA THR A 17 22.36 28.28 1.26
C THR A 17 21.82 29.63 0.80
N ALA A 18 21.90 29.94 -0.50
CA ALA A 18 21.40 31.19 -1.05
C ALA A 18 19.88 31.32 -0.85
N LEU A 19 19.12 30.25 -1.14
CA LEU A 19 17.67 30.22 -0.90
C LEU A 19 17.33 30.45 0.58
N TYR A 20 18.06 29.82 1.49
CA TYR A 20 17.89 29.99 2.93
C TYR A 20 18.17 31.44 3.39
N VAL A 21 19.24 32.05 2.88
CA VAL A 21 19.58 33.46 3.16
C VAL A 21 18.49 34.40 2.63
N LEU A 22 18.08 34.22 1.37
CA LEU A 22 17.02 35.04 0.74
C LEU A 22 15.71 34.96 1.52
N ALA A 23 15.31 33.77 1.97
CA ALA A 23 14.11 33.60 2.78
C ALA A 23 14.22 34.34 4.12
N GLY A 24 15.35 34.25 4.82
CA GLY A 24 15.57 34.97 6.08
C GLY A 24 15.64 36.50 5.93
N ARG A 25 16.02 36.98 4.75
CA ARG A 25 16.02 38.40 4.38
C ARG A 25 14.61 38.90 4.06
N LEU A 26 13.83 38.12 3.31
CA LEU A 26 12.43 38.38 3.04
C LEU A 26 11.62 38.49 4.33
N GLY A 27 11.83 37.56 5.28
CA GLY A 27 11.17 37.63 6.60
C GLY A 27 11.41 38.96 7.30
N ARG A 28 12.66 39.44 7.34
CA ARG A 28 13.03 40.72 7.98
C ARG A 28 12.35 41.95 7.36
N ARG A 29 12.09 41.95 6.05
CA ARG A 29 11.45 43.12 5.39
C ARG A 29 9.98 43.27 5.73
N VAL A 30 9.36 42.19 6.16
CA VAL A 30 7.94 42.14 6.52
C VAL A 30 7.74 42.47 8.02
N ASP A 31 8.83 42.59 8.78
CA ASP A 31 8.81 42.91 10.21
C ASP A 31 8.79 44.43 10.44
N PHE A 32 7.61 45.04 10.37
CA PHE A 32 7.40 46.48 10.64
C PHE A 32 7.09 46.78 12.13
N LEU A 33 7.02 45.75 12.99
CA LEU A 33 6.36 45.87 14.31
C LEU A 33 7.34 46.05 15.50
N SER A 34 8.57 45.53 15.44
CA SER A 34 9.74 45.92 16.27
C SER A 34 11.00 45.18 15.80
N GLU A 35 12.21 45.64 16.15
CA GLU A 35 13.50 44.97 15.79
C GLU A 35 13.61 43.52 16.31
N GLU A 36 12.76 43.12 17.27
CA GLU A 36 12.83 41.85 17.98
C GLU A 36 11.70 40.86 17.67
N LEU A 37 10.51 41.33 17.23
CA LEU A 37 9.38 40.45 16.91
C LEU A 37 9.25 40.20 15.42
N ARG A 38 9.78 39.05 14.99
CA ARG A 38 9.63 38.59 13.62
C ARG A 38 8.37 37.76 13.43
N VAL A 39 7.45 38.23 12.58
CA VAL A 39 6.10 37.67 12.37
C VAL A 39 6.15 36.28 11.75
N PHE A 40 7.08 36.07 10.82
CA PHE A 40 7.12 34.89 9.97
C PHE A 40 8.55 34.55 9.53
N TRP A 41 8.96 33.28 9.71
CA TRP A 41 10.34 32.81 9.51
C TRP A 41 10.44 31.78 8.38
N PRO A 42 10.21 32.13 7.10
CA PRO A 42 10.07 31.15 6.01
C PRO A 42 11.29 30.23 5.85
N GLN A 43 12.48 30.69 6.24
CA GLN A 43 13.70 29.91 6.20
C GLN A 43 13.65 28.64 7.07
N ALA A 44 12.88 28.61 8.17
CA ALA A 44 12.77 27.42 9.01
C ALA A 44 12.10 26.25 8.26
N GLY A 45 10.93 26.48 7.64
CA GLY A 45 10.23 25.51 6.83
C GLY A 45 10.98 25.12 5.56
N ILE A 46 11.69 26.06 4.91
CA ILE A 46 12.61 25.77 3.79
C ILE A 46 13.76 24.87 4.25
N GLY A 47 14.35 25.15 5.41
CA GLY A 47 15.40 24.33 6.01
C GLY A 47 14.94 22.89 6.25
N LEU A 48 13.77 22.73 6.88
CA LEU A 48 13.16 21.42 7.12
C LEU A 48 12.85 20.67 5.83
N ALA A 49 12.14 21.30 4.88
CA ALA A 49 11.82 20.68 3.61
C ALA A 49 13.08 20.32 2.81
N GLY A 50 14.10 21.19 2.84
CA GLY A 50 15.39 20.95 2.22
C GLY A 50 16.10 19.71 2.79
N LEU A 51 16.13 19.52 4.11
CA LEU A 51 16.74 18.33 4.71
C LEU A 51 15.95 17.04 4.40
N ILE A 52 14.62 17.10 4.36
CA ILE A 52 13.78 15.96 3.99
C ILE A 52 14.01 15.56 2.52
N LEU A 53 14.13 16.53 1.61
CA LEU A 53 14.23 16.28 0.16
C LEU A 53 15.66 16.04 -0.34
N LEU A 54 16.64 16.81 0.15
CA LEU A 54 18.03 16.75 -0.29
C LEU A 54 18.88 15.81 0.59
N GLY A 55 18.41 15.51 1.81
CA GLY A 55 19.09 14.67 2.79
C GLY A 55 19.84 15.45 3.88
N TRP A 56 20.11 14.77 4.98
CA TRP A 56 20.74 15.33 6.19
C TRP A 56 22.13 15.95 5.95
N GLN A 57 22.85 15.50 4.92
CA GLN A 57 24.17 16.02 4.53
C GLN A 57 24.18 17.52 4.16
N TYR A 58 23.02 18.13 3.90
CA TYR A 58 22.90 19.56 3.59
C TYR A 58 22.73 20.44 4.83
N TRP A 59 22.81 19.89 6.05
CA TRP A 59 22.78 20.69 7.29
C TRP A 59 23.81 21.83 7.33
N PRO A 60 25.05 21.72 6.80
CA PRO A 60 26.01 22.83 6.87
C PRO A 60 25.56 24.04 6.04
N ALA A 61 24.73 23.82 5.01
CA ALA A 61 24.17 24.89 4.21
C ALA A 61 23.21 25.78 5.03
N ILE A 62 22.45 25.17 5.95
CA ILE A 62 21.54 25.85 6.88
C ILE A 62 22.36 26.60 7.93
N ALA A 63 23.39 25.96 8.50
CA ALA A 63 24.26 26.60 9.49
C ALA A 63 24.95 27.84 8.90
N LEU A 64 25.53 27.71 7.70
CA LEU A 64 26.15 28.81 6.97
C LEU A 64 25.13 29.91 6.63
N GLY A 65 23.97 29.52 6.07
CA GLY A 65 22.93 30.48 5.70
C GLY A 65 22.35 31.23 6.90
N SER A 66 22.21 30.56 8.04
CA SER A 66 21.78 31.18 9.29
C SER A 66 22.82 32.14 9.85
N PHE A 67 24.11 31.75 9.83
CA PHE A 67 25.20 32.62 10.28
C PHE A 67 25.27 33.88 9.42
N LEU A 68 25.23 33.74 8.09
CA LEU A 68 25.20 34.86 7.14
C LEU A 68 23.97 35.75 7.35
N ASN A 69 22.80 35.18 7.65
CA ASN A 69 21.62 35.98 7.96
C ASN A 69 21.80 36.86 9.20
N SER A 70 22.57 36.41 10.19
CA SER A 70 22.86 37.16 11.41
C SER A 70 23.98 38.19 11.23
N THR A 71 25.00 37.92 10.42
CA THR A 71 26.21 38.78 10.35
C THR A 71 26.22 39.76 9.17
N LEU A 72 25.48 39.49 8.09
CA LEU A 72 25.50 40.37 6.91
C LEU A 72 24.69 41.66 7.16
N ILE A 73 25.23 42.82 6.77
CA ILE A 73 24.53 44.11 6.74
C ILE A 73 23.69 44.21 5.48
N LEU A 74 24.33 44.04 4.31
CA LEU A 74 23.70 44.27 3.01
C LEU A 74 22.59 43.26 2.70
N ASP A 75 21.46 43.78 2.25
CA ASP A 75 20.40 42.97 1.65
C ASP A 75 20.84 42.50 0.26
N PRO A 76 20.79 41.19 -0.06
CA PRO A 76 21.17 40.66 -1.38
C PRO A 76 20.40 41.26 -2.56
N LEU A 77 19.25 41.89 -2.27
CA LEU A 77 18.34 42.51 -3.23
C LEU A 77 18.64 44.00 -3.48
N SER A 78 19.71 44.56 -2.89
CA SER A 78 20.09 45.98 -3.01
C SER A 78 21.44 46.13 -3.71
N LEU A 79 21.48 45.76 -5.00
CA LEU A 79 22.69 45.83 -5.84
C LEU A 79 23.33 47.23 -5.84
N ASP A 80 22.52 48.28 -5.75
CA ASP A 80 22.98 49.68 -5.77
C ASP A 80 23.87 50.01 -4.56
N LYS A 81 23.53 49.50 -3.37
CA LYS A 81 24.34 49.68 -2.15
C LYS A 81 25.67 48.94 -2.24
N LEU A 82 25.67 47.77 -2.87
CA LEU A 82 26.88 46.97 -3.08
C LEU A 82 27.82 47.62 -4.10
N LEU A 83 27.26 48.20 -5.17
CA LEU A 83 28.01 48.98 -6.16
C LEU A 83 28.59 50.27 -5.56
N VAL A 84 27.84 50.99 -4.74
CA VAL A 84 28.33 52.19 -4.02
C VAL A 84 29.48 51.84 -3.08
N CYS A 85 29.34 50.74 -2.33
CA CYS A 85 30.39 50.23 -1.43
C CYS A 85 31.66 49.78 -2.16
N LEU A 86 31.52 49.05 -3.27
CA LEU A 86 32.66 48.65 -4.09
C LEU A 86 33.37 49.86 -4.72
N ARG A 87 32.62 50.91 -5.08
CA ARG A 87 33.16 52.16 -5.63
C ARG A 87 33.98 52.94 -4.61
N GLN A 88 33.59 52.93 -3.33
CA GLN A 88 34.36 53.52 -2.23
C GLN A 88 35.63 52.71 -1.88
N GLY A 89 35.63 51.40 -2.16
CA GLY A 89 36.80 50.53 -1.99
C GLY A 89 37.88 50.68 -3.07
N VAL A 90 37.62 51.41 -4.15
CA VAL A 90 38.59 51.67 -5.23
C VAL A 90 39.75 52.57 -4.75
N ASP A 91 39.53 53.35 -3.69
CA ASP A 91 40.53 54.25 -3.10
C ASP A 91 41.35 53.61 -1.94
N GLY A 92 41.15 52.31 -1.64
CA GLY A 92 41.80 51.59 -0.53
C GLY A 92 41.89 50.07 -0.73
N ASN A 93 42.07 49.29 0.36
CA ASN A 93 42.09 47.82 0.29
C ASN A 93 40.68 47.27 0.06
N LEU A 94 40.50 46.57 -1.07
CA LEU A 94 39.23 45.95 -1.46
C LEU A 94 38.69 45.01 -0.38
N TRP A 95 39.55 44.27 0.32
CA TRP A 95 39.12 43.33 1.36
C TRP A 95 38.51 44.04 2.57
N ASP A 96 39.13 45.13 3.02
CA ASP A 96 38.62 45.93 4.14
C ASP A 96 37.31 46.63 3.76
N ALA A 97 37.21 47.13 2.53
CA ALA A 97 35.96 47.71 1.99
C ALA A 97 34.84 46.66 1.94
N VAL A 98 35.14 45.45 1.47
CA VAL A 98 34.20 44.33 1.41
C VAL A 98 33.74 43.92 2.82
N GLN A 99 34.66 43.79 3.79
CA GLN A 99 34.31 43.47 5.18
C GLN A 99 33.43 44.54 5.82
N ASN A 100 33.78 45.82 5.64
CA ASN A 100 33.07 46.95 6.24
C ASN A 100 31.66 47.13 5.67
N CYS A 101 31.46 46.76 4.42
CA CYS A 101 30.20 46.91 3.73
C CYS A 101 29.28 45.69 3.87
N LEU A 102 29.84 44.48 3.84
CA LEU A 102 29.03 43.26 3.86
C LEU A 102 28.69 42.81 5.27
N PHE A 103 29.57 43.01 6.26
CA PHE A 103 29.41 42.42 7.59
C PHE A 103 29.30 43.45 8.70
N THR A 104 28.46 43.15 9.69
CA THR A 104 28.34 43.99 10.90
C THR A 104 29.68 44.05 11.61
N ARG A 105 29.94 45.14 12.34
CA ARG A 105 31.08 45.24 13.26
C ARG A 105 30.67 45.10 14.72
N ASP A 106 29.39 44.88 14.99
CA ASP A 106 28.90 44.69 16.36
C ASP A 106 29.45 43.38 16.95
N PRO A 107 30.31 43.44 17.99
CA PRO A 107 30.86 42.26 18.64
C PRO A 107 29.77 41.38 19.26
N GLY A 108 28.65 41.99 19.71
CA GLY A 108 27.51 41.27 20.28
C GLY A 108 26.87 40.34 19.26
N THR A 109 26.66 40.83 18.03
CA THR A 109 26.10 40.06 16.93
C THR A 109 26.98 38.85 16.55
N TYR A 110 28.30 39.00 16.49
CA TYR A 110 29.19 37.85 16.24
C TYR A 110 29.21 36.83 17.38
N ALA A 111 29.04 37.30 18.62
CA ALA A 111 28.93 36.40 19.77
C ALA A 111 27.56 35.67 19.82
N LEU A 112 26.52 36.20 19.17
CA LEU A 112 25.18 35.62 19.12
C LEU A 112 24.95 34.72 17.89
N ALA A 113 25.52 35.08 16.74
CA ALA A 113 25.28 34.43 15.45
C ALA A 113 25.55 32.90 15.45
N PRO A 114 26.62 32.37 16.07
CA PRO A 114 26.86 30.93 16.15
C PRO A 114 25.76 30.16 16.88
N TYR A 115 25.21 30.74 17.97
CA TYR A 115 24.15 30.10 18.76
C TYR A 115 22.82 30.07 17.99
N LEU A 116 22.49 31.17 17.30
CA LEU A 116 21.32 31.21 16.43
C LEU A 116 21.46 30.23 15.27
N ALA A 117 22.64 30.14 14.66
CA ALA A 117 22.94 29.17 13.61
C ALA A 117 22.82 27.73 14.12
N LEU A 118 23.33 27.43 15.31
CA LEU A 118 23.21 26.14 15.95
C LEU A 118 21.73 25.75 16.15
N GLY A 119 20.92 26.63 16.75
CA GLY A 119 19.50 26.37 16.98
C GLY A 119 18.70 26.21 15.68
N ASN A 120 18.95 27.08 14.70
CA ASN A 120 18.29 27.04 13.39
C ASN A 120 18.64 25.78 12.58
N THR A 121 19.77 25.14 12.88
CA THR A 121 20.24 23.92 12.20
C THR A 121 19.77 22.66 12.94
N LEU A 122 19.91 22.62 14.26
CA LEU A 122 19.57 21.45 15.07
C LEU A 122 18.07 21.14 15.02
N ALA A 123 17.19 22.16 15.03
CA ALA A 123 15.75 21.95 14.97
C ALA A 123 15.32 21.14 13.71
N PRO A 124 15.54 21.60 12.47
CA PRO A 124 15.15 20.83 11.29
C PRO A 124 15.92 19.51 11.14
N LEU A 125 17.17 19.43 11.63
CA LEU A 125 17.96 18.19 11.60
C LEU A 125 17.32 17.11 12.48
N VAL A 126 17.03 17.42 13.74
CA VAL A 126 16.38 16.50 14.68
C VAL A 126 14.98 16.12 14.18
N ALA A 127 14.20 17.07 13.68
CA ALA A 127 12.89 16.78 13.08
C ALA A 127 13.00 15.76 11.94
N THR A 128 13.95 15.96 11.03
CA THR A 128 14.16 15.08 9.87
C THR A 128 14.60 13.68 10.31
N LEU A 129 15.50 13.58 11.30
CA LEU A 129 15.94 12.30 11.85
C LEU A 129 14.79 11.55 12.51
N CYS A 130 13.98 12.23 13.34
CA CYS A 130 12.84 11.60 14.00
C CYS A 130 11.78 11.13 13.00
N LEU A 131 11.42 11.96 12.02
CA LEU A 131 10.44 11.60 10.98
C LEU A 131 10.88 10.39 10.16
N LYS A 132 12.18 10.32 9.84
CA LYS A 132 12.73 9.20 9.07
C LYS A 132 12.85 7.92 9.89
N HIS A 133 13.25 8.02 11.16
CA HIS A 133 13.56 6.86 11.98
C HIS A 133 12.33 6.26 12.67
N PHE A 134 11.42 7.09 13.18
CA PHE A 134 10.29 6.61 14.00
C PHE A 134 8.97 6.45 13.23
N SER A 135 8.78 7.14 12.08
CA SER A 135 7.45 7.28 11.48
C SER A 135 7.25 6.75 10.06
N ARG A 136 8.28 6.22 9.38
CA ARG A 136 8.23 5.89 7.93
C ARG A 136 7.50 6.99 7.12
N PHE A 137 7.88 8.23 7.39
CA PHE A 137 7.19 9.43 6.95
C PHE A 137 7.17 9.58 5.43
N ASP A 138 5.97 9.79 4.86
CA ASP A 138 5.77 10.16 3.45
C ASP A 138 5.61 11.70 3.31
N PRO A 139 6.52 12.39 2.59
CA PRO A 139 6.46 13.84 2.41
C PRO A 139 5.22 14.33 1.64
N LEU A 140 4.43 13.43 1.04
CA LEU A 140 3.18 13.79 0.37
C LEU A 140 2.00 13.97 1.31
N PHE A 141 2.15 13.63 2.61
CA PHE A 141 1.08 13.70 3.61
C PHE A 141 -0.16 12.91 3.21
N SER A 142 0.06 11.75 2.61
CA SER A 142 -1.02 10.98 2.01
C SER A 142 -1.81 10.11 3.00
N ARG A 143 -1.35 10.06 4.27
CA ARG A 143 -1.97 9.37 5.40
C ARG A 143 -2.04 10.30 6.60
N LEU A 144 -3.03 10.11 7.46
CA LEU A 144 -3.15 10.87 8.72
C LEU A 144 -1.93 10.71 9.63
N HIS A 145 -1.35 9.51 9.68
CA HIS A 145 -0.13 9.22 10.45
C HIS A 145 1.05 10.15 10.08
N ASP A 146 1.21 10.49 8.80
CA ASP A 146 2.27 11.37 8.34
C ASP A 146 2.07 12.79 8.87
N VAL A 147 0.82 13.28 8.90
CA VAL A 147 0.48 14.60 9.44
C VAL A 147 0.71 14.65 10.95
N TYR A 148 0.27 13.65 11.71
CA TYR A 148 0.48 13.61 13.16
C TYR A 148 1.97 13.54 13.53
N SER A 149 2.73 12.69 12.83
CA SER A 149 4.19 12.58 13.02
C SER A 149 4.89 13.91 12.72
N PHE A 150 4.50 14.58 11.63
CA PHE A 150 5.02 15.88 11.27
C PHE A 150 4.68 16.95 12.33
N CYS A 151 3.45 16.99 12.81
CA CYS A 151 3.06 17.92 13.86
C CYS A 151 3.86 17.68 15.14
N LEU A 152 4.02 16.43 15.55
CA LEU A 152 4.77 16.09 16.76
C LEU A 152 6.26 16.48 16.64
N TYR A 153 6.96 15.97 15.63
CA TYR A 153 8.42 16.13 15.56
C TYR A 153 8.85 17.47 14.96
N ALA A 154 8.20 17.93 13.89
CA ALA A 154 8.60 19.15 13.19
C ALA A 154 7.97 20.42 13.76
N VAL A 155 6.72 20.37 14.23
CA VAL A 155 5.99 21.58 14.65
C VAL A 155 6.05 21.79 16.18
N LEU A 156 5.96 20.72 16.98
CA LEU A 156 5.95 20.83 18.43
C LEU A 156 7.34 20.67 19.06
N LEU A 157 8.01 19.53 18.83
CA LEU A 157 9.21 19.17 19.58
C LEU A 157 10.48 19.86 19.06
N SER A 158 10.77 19.81 17.77
CA SER A 158 12.04 20.36 17.27
C SER A 158 12.23 21.87 17.45
N PRO A 159 11.18 22.73 17.35
CA PRO A 159 11.35 24.16 17.59
C PRO A 159 11.79 24.51 19.01
N ILE A 160 11.51 23.64 19.99
CA ILE A 160 11.92 23.81 21.39
C ILE A 160 13.45 23.93 21.48
N LEU A 161 14.19 23.14 20.69
CA LEU A 161 15.66 23.20 20.67
C LEU A 161 16.16 24.58 20.22
N SER A 162 15.59 25.11 19.14
CA SER A 162 15.96 26.43 18.62
C SER A 162 15.61 27.56 19.59
N ALA A 163 14.45 27.46 20.26
CA ALA A 163 14.01 28.43 21.26
C ALA A 163 14.89 28.37 22.53
N ALA A 164 15.17 27.16 23.03
CA ALA A 164 15.99 26.95 24.22
C ALA A 164 17.42 27.46 24.06
N ILE A 165 18.06 27.21 22.90
CA ILE A 165 19.43 27.71 22.62
C ILE A 165 19.46 29.23 22.59
N ALA A 166 18.44 29.87 22.01
CA ALA A 166 18.35 31.33 21.96
C ALA A 166 18.16 31.95 23.36
N VAL A 167 17.28 31.38 24.18
CA VAL A 167 17.05 31.82 25.56
C VAL A 167 18.28 31.60 26.43
N TYR A 168 18.93 30.45 26.30
CA TYR A 168 20.19 30.18 26.99
C TYR A 168 21.23 31.25 26.69
N ARG A 169 21.42 31.61 25.40
CA ARG A 169 22.38 32.66 25.03
C ARG A 169 21.94 34.04 25.53
N PHE A 170 20.65 34.35 25.49
CA PHE A 170 20.10 35.61 26.00
C PHE A 170 20.36 35.80 27.50
N LEU A 171 20.07 34.80 28.32
CA LEU A 171 20.27 34.86 29.78
C LEU A 171 21.75 34.97 30.20
N GLN A 172 22.68 34.54 29.34
CA GLN A 172 24.12 34.71 29.58
C GLN A 172 24.59 36.15 29.31
N VAL A 173 23.87 36.92 28.49
CA VAL A 173 24.20 38.31 28.17
C VAL A 173 23.50 39.26 29.14
N GLU A 174 22.24 38.99 29.49
CA GLU A 174 21.44 39.79 30.43
C GLU A 174 20.95 38.95 31.61
N PRO A 175 21.83 38.61 32.57
CA PRO A 175 21.45 37.82 33.74
C PRO A 175 20.46 38.60 34.62
N GLY A 176 19.27 38.03 34.85
CA GLY A 176 18.25 38.57 35.76
C GLY A 176 16.89 38.88 35.13
N VAL A 177 16.77 38.87 33.79
CA VAL A 177 15.52 39.22 33.08
C VAL A 177 14.74 37.96 32.65
N THR A 178 14.18 37.24 33.62
CA THR A 178 13.50 35.94 33.39
C THR A 178 12.23 36.06 32.54
N VAL A 179 11.49 37.16 32.67
CA VAL A 179 10.25 37.43 31.90
C VAL A 179 10.55 37.65 30.41
N ALA A 180 11.67 38.30 30.06
CA ALA A 180 12.06 38.46 28.67
C ALA A 180 12.47 37.11 28.03
N GLY A 181 13.08 36.22 28.81
CA GLY A 181 13.46 34.87 28.36
C GLY A 181 12.26 34.00 27.98
N SER A 182 11.18 33.99 28.77
CA SER A 182 9.98 33.20 28.47
C SER A 182 9.21 33.74 27.25
N VAL A 183 9.17 35.05 27.09
CA VAL A 183 8.58 35.70 25.91
C VAL A 183 9.40 35.41 24.65
N LEU A 184 10.74 35.48 24.73
CA LEU A 184 11.64 35.10 23.64
C LEU A 184 11.46 33.62 23.24
N PHE A 185 11.33 32.73 24.22
CA PHE A 185 11.05 31.31 23.98
C PHE A 185 9.80 31.13 23.13
N LEU A 186 8.68 31.69 23.59
CA LEU A 186 7.37 31.52 22.95
C LEU A 186 7.39 32.07 21.53
N ARG A 187 7.89 33.31 21.34
CA ARG A 187 7.99 33.96 20.02
C ARG A 187 8.77 33.11 19.02
N ARG A 188 9.91 32.59 19.44
CA ARG A 188 10.78 31.80 18.57
C ARG A 188 10.20 30.42 18.28
N TRP A 189 9.60 29.78 19.28
CA TRP A 189 8.93 28.49 19.11
C TRP A 189 7.76 28.59 18.13
N VAL A 190 6.86 29.56 18.32
CA VAL A 190 5.68 29.77 17.45
C VAL A 190 6.10 30.12 16.01
N GLY A 191 7.12 30.98 15.84
CA GLY A 191 7.63 31.36 14.53
C GLY A 191 8.19 30.20 13.72
N PHE A 192 8.93 29.29 14.39
CA PHE A 192 9.40 28.04 13.78
C PHE A 192 8.25 27.09 13.45
N ALA A 193 7.33 26.89 14.39
CA ALA A 193 6.19 25.99 14.24
C ALA A 193 5.33 26.37 13.02
N ILE A 194 5.00 27.65 12.85
CA ILE A 194 4.19 28.12 11.72
C ILE A 194 4.93 28.01 10.40
N SER A 195 6.21 28.35 10.37
CA SER A 195 7.00 28.18 9.16
C SER A 195 7.04 26.72 8.72
N ASN A 196 7.21 25.80 9.67
CA ASN A 196 7.15 24.37 9.40
C ASN A 196 5.75 23.92 8.96
N LEU A 197 4.67 24.51 9.48
CA LEU A 197 3.31 24.11 9.14
C LEU A 197 2.77 24.75 7.83
N VAL A 198 3.33 25.89 7.41
CA VAL A 198 2.88 26.65 6.24
C VAL A 198 3.81 26.50 5.04
N VAL A 199 5.13 26.58 5.25
CA VAL A 199 6.12 26.61 4.17
C VAL A 199 6.61 25.22 3.80
N ALA A 200 6.90 24.36 4.78
CA ALA A 200 7.40 23.02 4.47
C ALA A 200 6.38 22.18 3.67
N PRO A 201 5.07 22.13 3.99
CA PRO A 201 4.13 21.25 3.30
C PRO A 201 3.90 21.65 1.85
N VAL A 202 3.90 22.94 1.52
CA VAL A 202 3.79 23.37 0.11
C VAL A 202 5.01 22.93 -0.70
N ILE A 203 6.21 22.97 -0.13
CA ILE A 203 7.43 22.49 -0.80
C ILE A 203 7.40 20.95 -0.92
N LEU A 204 7.09 20.25 0.17
CA LEU A 204 7.10 18.79 0.25
C LEU A 204 6.06 18.16 -0.67
N THR A 205 4.83 18.67 -0.66
CA THR A 205 3.74 18.10 -1.47
C THR A 205 3.95 18.30 -2.98
N TRP A 206 4.64 19.37 -3.40
CA TRP A 206 4.98 19.64 -4.80
C TRP A 206 6.33 19.09 -5.26
N SER A 207 7.11 18.52 -4.35
CA SER A 207 8.44 17.94 -4.67
C SER A 207 8.38 16.77 -5.67
N HIS A 208 7.25 16.05 -5.73
CA HIS A 208 7.04 14.95 -6.66
C HIS A 208 6.06 15.35 -7.76
N LYS A 209 6.41 15.04 -9.01
CA LYS A 209 5.53 15.30 -10.16
C LYS A 209 4.15 14.68 -9.94
N PRO A 210 3.05 15.39 -10.24
CA PRO A 210 1.73 14.79 -10.24
C PRO A 210 1.69 13.61 -11.21
N ARG A 211 1.07 12.50 -10.80
CA ARG A 211 0.84 11.35 -11.68
C ARG A 211 -0.22 11.76 -12.71
N GLY A 212 0.18 11.84 -13.99
CA GLY A 212 -0.70 12.10 -15.12
C GLY A 212 -0.92 13.57 -15.47
N ARG A 213 -1.42 13.83 -16.69
CA ARG A 213 -1.87 15.16 -17.14
C ARG A 213 -3.19 15.50 -16.46
N TRP A 214 -3.30 16.73 -15.96
CA TRP A 214 -4.54 17.18 -15.34
C TRP A 214 -5.56 17.50 -16.44
N PRO A 215 -6.82 17.04 -16.32
CA PRO A 215 -7.85 17.41 -17.28
C PRO A 215 -8.10 18.93 -17.20
N VAL A 216 -8.42 19.56 -18.34
CA VAL A 216 -8.64 21.02 -18.44
C VAL A 216 -9.66 21.53 -17.41
N LYS A 217 -10.73 20.77 -17.17
CA LYS A 217 -11.73 21.08 -16.12
C LYS A 217 -11.11 21.26 -14.74
N ARG A 218 -10.16 20.39 -14.37
CA ARG A 218 -9.48 20.44 -13.06
C ARG A 218 -8.53 21.63 -12.96
N LEU A 219 -7.93 22.04 -14.08
CA LEU A 219 -7.12 23.25 -14.14
C LEU A 219 -8.00 24.50 -13.97
N LEU A 220 -9.16 24.56 -14.64
CA LEU A 220 -10.13 25.64 -14.50
C LEU A 220 -10.65 25.75 -13.05
N GLU A 221 -11.01 24.62 -12.43
CA GLU A 221 -11.40 24.55 -11.02
C GLU A 221 -10.31 25.11 -10.10
N LEU A 222 -9.04 24.71 -10.31
CA LEU A 222 -7.92 25.21 -9.52
C LEU A 222 -7.74 26.72 -9.70
N THR A 223 -7.79 27.22 -10.94
CA THR A 223 -7.64 28.65 -11.20
C THR A 223 -8.76 29.45 -10.55
N ALA A 224 -10.02 29.01 -10.67
CA ALA A 224 -11.17 29.69 -10.08
C ALA A 224 -11.09 29.70 -8.54
N LEU A 225 -10.62 28.61 -7.95
CA LEU A 225 -10.39 28.52 -6.51
C LEU A 225 -9.31 29.50 -6.04
N LEU A 226 -8.14 29.49 -6.69
CA LEU A 226 -7.01 30.35 -6.31
C LEU A 226 -7.35 31.83 -6.49
N THR A 227 -8.07 32.20 -7.56
CA THR A 227 -8.53 33.58 -7.75
C THR A 227 -9.55 33.99 -6.69
N SER A 228 -10.48 33.11 -6.33
CA SER A 228 -11.47 33.38 -5.28
C SER A 228 -10.82 33.51 -3.91
N LEU A 229 -9.87 32.63 -3.59
CA LEU A 229 -9.07 32.69 -2.37
C LEU A 229 -8.25 33.98 -2.29
N ALA A 230 -7.57 34.36 -3.38
CA ALA A 230 -6.80 35.60 -3.45
C ALA A 230 -7.71 36.82 -3.25
N GLY A 231 -8.88 36.85 -3.89
CA GLY A 231 -9.87 37.92 -3.72
C GLY A 231 -10.36 38.04 -2.28
N LEU A 232 -10.79 36.94 -1.66
CA LEU A 232 -11.26 36.94 -0.27
C LEU A 232 -10.15 37.28 0.72
N ALA A 233 -8.94 36.74 0.54
CA ALA A 233 -7.81 37.05 1.39
C ALA A 233 -7.38 38.52 1.24
N TRP A 234 -7.38 39.06 0.02
CA TRP A 234 -7.15 40.49 -0.20
C TRP A 234 -8.20 41.34 0.49
N MET A 235 -9.50 40.99 0.36
CA MET A 235 -10.59 41.71 1.02
C MET A 235 -10.53 41.66 2.55
N ALA A 236 -10.08 40.53 3.12
CA ALA A 236 -10.02 40.33 4.56
C ALA A 236 -8.77 40.97 5.20
N PHE A 237 -7.62 40.92 4.53
CA PHE A 237 -6.34 41.24 5.16
C PHE A 237 -5.69 42.55 4.69
N THR A 238 -6.18 43.22 3.64
CA THR A 238 -5.53 44.44 3.11
C THR A 238 -6.32 45.73 3.39
N ARG A 239 -5.59 46.84 3.54
CA ARG A 239 -6.15 48.16 3.89
C ARG A 239 -7.02 48.77 2.80
N THR A 240 -6.78 48.37 1.55
CA THR A 240 -7.46 48.85 0.35
C THR A 240 -8.91 48.36 0.24
N SER A 241 -9.31 47.36 1.03
CA SER A 241 -10.68 46.86 1.06
C SER A 241 -11.54 47.66 2.03
N PRO A 242 -12.73 48.16 1.61
CA PRO A 242 -13.69 48.83 2.50
C PRO A 242 -14.10 47.96 3.70
N ILE A 243 -14.08 46.64 3.53
CA ILE A 243 -14.50 45.66 4.54
C ILE A 243 -13.38 45.37 5.56
N GLY A 244 -12.11 45.42 5.12
CA GLY A 244 -10.95 45.21 5.99
C GLY A 244 -10.79 46.27 7.08
N GLN A 245 -11.46 47.41 6.93
CA GLN A 245 -11.49 48.50 7.91
C GLN A 245 -12.56 48.32 8.99
N LEU A 246 -13.54 47.44 8.78
CA LEU A 246 -14.74 47.34 9.62
C LEU A 246 -14.62 46.34 10.79
N ASN A 247 -13.43 45.81 11.09
CA ASN A 247 -13.17 44.83 12.17
C ASN A 247 -14.15 43.64 12.22
N TYR A 248 -14.84 43.34 11.12
CA TYR A 248 -15.70 42.16 11.01
C TYR A 248 -14.84 40.88 10.95
N PRO A 249 -15.35 39.72 11.42
CA PRO A 249 -14.66 38.43 11.40
C PRO A 249 -14.53 37.82 9.98
N VAL A 250 -14.24 38.64 8.97
CA VAL A 250 -14.07 38.24 7.57
C VAL A 250 -12.79 37.43 7.36
N SER A 251 -11.87 37.42 8.34
CA SER A 251 -10.72 36.51 8.38
C SER A 251 -11.08 35.04 8.23
N PHE A 252 -12.31 34.63 8.59
CA PHE A 252 -12.74 33.25 8.44
C PHE A 252 -13.36 32.93 7.08
N ALA A 253 -13.65 33.93 6.23
CA ALA A 253 -14.23 33.71 4.90
C ALA A 253 -13.39 32.82 3.96
N PRO A 254 -12.04 32.83 4.02
CA PRO A 254 -11.23 31.89 3.23
C PRO A 254 -11.32 30.42 3.69
N PHE A 255 -11.74 30.13 4.94
CA PHE A 255 -11.71 28.76 5.50
C PHE A 255 -12.43 27.72 4.63
N PRO A 256 -13.70 27.94 4.22
CA PRO A 256 -14.42 26.96 3.39
C PRO A 256 -13.70 26.65 2.08
N LEU A 257 -13.07 27.64 1.45
CA LEU A 257 -12.32 27.43 0.21
C LEU A 257 -11.02 26.66 0.45
N VAL A 258 -10.32 26.90 1.57
CA VAL A 258 -9.15 26.08 1.96
C VAL A 258 -9.56 24.65 2.23
N MET A 259 -10.65 24.43 2.95
CA MET A 259 -11.18 23.09 3.22
C MET A 259 -11.59 22.40 1.92
N TRP A 260 -12.23 23.14 1.00
CA TRP A 260 -12.55 22.62 -0.33
C TRP A 260 -11.28 22.27 -1.13
N ALA A 261 -10.25 23.11 -1.07
CA ALA A 261 -8.95 22.83 -1.69
C ALA A 261 -8.32 21.54 -1.15
N ALA A 262 -8.36 21.34 0.16
CA ALA A 262 -7.87 20.14 0.84
C ALA A 262 -8.68 18.90 0.46
N LEU A 263 -10.01 18.98 0.42
CA LEU A 263 -10.88 17.87 0.04
C LEU A 263 -10.72 17.48 -1.43
N ARG A 264 -10.66 18.46 -2.34
CA ARG A 264 -10.67 18.27 -3.80
C ARG A 264 -9.30 17.94 -4.40
N PHE A 265 -8.23 18.55 -3.87
CA PHE A 265 -6.87 18.39 -4.39
C PHE A 265 -5.91 17.74 -3.36
N GLY A 266 -6.44 17.26 -2.24
CA GLY A 266 -5.67 16.61 -1.19
C GLY A 266 -4.74 17.58 -0.45
N PRO A 267 -3.67 17.06 0.18
CA PRO A 267 -2.71 17.86 0.93
C PRO A 267 -2.04 18.96 0.10
N ARG A 268 -1.88 18.74 -1.22
CA ARG A 268 -1.34 19.74 -2.17
C ARG A 268 -2.20 21.00 -2.22
N GLY A 269 -3.50 20.82 -2.44
CA GLY A 269 -4.44 21.93 -2.51
C GLY A 269 -4.51 22.69 -1.20
N GLY A 270 -4.65 21.95 -0.09
CA GLY A 270 -4.65 22.52 1.26
C GLY A 270 -3.41 23.35 1.53
N ALA A 271 -2.21 22.78 1.34
CA ALA A 271 -0.94 23.47 1.57
C ALA A 271 -0.78 24.71 0.68
N THR A 272 -1.16 24.66 -0.61
CA THR A 272 -1.08 25.84 -1.48
C THR A 272 -2.05 26.95 -1.08
N ALA A 273 -3.27 26.60 -0.70
CA ALA A 273 -4.28 27.56 -0.28
C ALA A 273 -3.88 28.23 1.04
N THR A 274 -3.40 27.44 2.00
CA THR A 274 -2.85 27.94 3.27
C THR A 274 -1.65 28.85 3.04
N PHE A 275 -0.71 28.49 2.15
CA PHE A 275 0.46 29.30 1.83
C PHE A 275 0.07 30.64 1.18
N LEU A 276 -0.93 30.65 0.29
CA LEU A 276 -1.44 31.87 -0.33
C LEU A 276 -2.06 32.81 0.72
N ILE A 277 -2.93 32.28 1.58
CA ILE A 277 -3.57 33.07 2.64
C ILE A 277 -2.54 33.58 3.63
N SER A 278 -1.58 32.74 4.04
CA SER A 278 -0.56 33.16 4.99
C SER A 278 0.30 34.29 4.44
N ALA A 279 0.70 34.24 3.17
CA ALA A 279 1.44 35.31 2.52
C ALA A 279 0.66 36.64 2.54
N LEU A 280 -0.62 36.61 2.18
CA LEU A 280 -1.48 37.81 2.19
C LEU A 280 -1.81 38.31 3.60
N ALA A 281 -2.04 37.41 4.56
CA ALA A 281 -2.34 37.75 5.94
C ALA A 281 -1.12 38.35 6.66
N VAL A 282 0.07 37.79 6.42
CA VAL A 282 1.34 38.32 6.94
C VAL A 282 1.65 39.67 6.32
N TYR A 283 1.50 39.83 4.99
CA TYR A 283 1.67 41.11 4.30
C TYR A 283 0.67 42.19 4.78
N GLY A 284 -0.60 41.83 4.89
CA GLY A 284 -1.63 42.74 5.38
C GLY A 284 -1.33 43.25 6.79
N THR A 285 -1.00 42.32 7.70
CA THR A 285 -0.67 42.63 9.09
C THR A 285 0.60 43.49 9.19
N SER A 286 1.60 43.27 8.33
CA SER A 286 2.82 44.10 8.31
C SER A 286 2.57 45.53 7.85
N GLU A 287 1.60 45.75 6.96
CA GLU A 287 1.16 47.08 6.51
C GLU A 287 0.23 47.78 7.51
N GLY A 288 0.06 47.21 8.71
CA GLY A 288 -0.85 47.73 9.71
C GLY A 288 -2.33 47.57 9.32
N ALA A 289 -2.65 46.57 8.50
CA ALA A 289 -4.01 46.27 8.04
C ALA A 289 -4.47 44.85 8.42
N GLY A 290 -5.79 44.67 8.47
CA GLY A 290 -6.39 43.36 8.70
C GLY A 290 -6.89 43.14 10.14
N PRO A 291 -7.60 42.03 10.35
CA PRO A 291 -8.52 41.84 11.47
C PRO A 291 -7.82 41.44 12.78
N PHE A 292 -6.51 41.24 12.74
CA PHE A 292 -5.71 40.85 13.91
C PHE A 292 -4.99 42.04 14.54
N LEU A 293 -5.01 43.22 13.93
CA LEU A 293 -4.47 44.43 14.56
C LEU A 293 -5.31 44.82 15.76
N ARG A 294 -4.64 44.95 16.91
CA ARG A 294 -5.22 45.44 18.17
C ARG A 294 -4.49 46.71 18.58
N GLU A 295 -5.24 47.67 19.11
CA GLU A 295 -4.74 49.00 19.50
C GLU A 295 -3.80 48.98 20.73
N ILE A 296 -3.77 47.88 21.51
CA ILE A 296 -3.14 47.84 22.84
C ILE A 296 -1.66 47.40 22.81
N THR A 297 -1.29 46.36 22.05
CA THR A 297 0.12 45.98 21.81
C THR A 297 0.31 45.27 20.45
N LYS A 298 1.38 45.61 19.72
CA LYS A 298 1.73 44.98 18.43
C LYS A 298 1.97 43.46 18.54
N ASP A 299 2.34 43.00 19.73
CA ASP A 299 2.66 41.60 20.02
C ASP A 299 1.42 40.70 20.04
N GLU A 300 0.30 41.18 20.58
CA GLU A 300 -0.96 40.43 20.62
C GLU A 300 -1.47 40.11 19.21
N SER A 301 -1.32 41.06 18.28
CA SER A 301 -1.73 40.90 16.88
C SER A 301 -0.99 39.77 16.17
N LEU A 302 0.30 39.63 16.49
CA LEU A 302 1.13 38.56 15.92
C LEU A 302 0.74 37.20 16.45
N VAL A 303 0.57 37.07 17.77
CA VAL A 303 0.13 35.81 18.37
C VAL A 303 -1.23 35.39 17.81
N LEU A 304 -2.16 36.33 17.62
CA LEU A 304 -3.49 36.04 17.08
C LEU A 304 -3.44 35.58 15.62
N LEU A 305 -2.67 36.26 14.77
CA LEU A 305 -2.42 35.84 13.38
C LEU A 305 -1.77 34.44 13.35
N GLN A 306 -0.84 34.20 14.27
CA GLN A 306 -0.10 32.96 14.35
C GLN A 306 -1.01 31.77 14.73
N ILE A 307 -1.88 31.94 15.74
CA ILE A 307 -2.89 30.94 16.12
C ILE A 307 -3.84 30.67 14.95
N TYR A 308 -4.31 31.73 14.26
CA TYR A 308 -5.17 31.61 13.09
C TYR A 308 -4.52 30.75 11.99
N LEU A 309 -3.26 31.05 11.65
CA LEU A 309 -2.53 30.30 10.62
C LEU A 309 -2.24 28.86 11.05
N MET A 310 -1.96 28.62 12.33
CA MET A 310 -1.79 27.25 12.85
C MET A 310 -3.06 26.42 12.67
N VAL A 311 -4.20 26.96 13.09
CA VAL A 311 -5.50 26.28 12.97
C VAL A 311 -5.82 26.04 11.49
N LEU A 312 -5.64 27.04 10.64
CA LEU A 312 -5.91 26.92 9.21
C LEU A 312 -5.03 25.87 8.53
N ALA A 313 -3.73 25.88 8.81
CA ALA A 313 -2.78 24.96 8.19
C ALA A 313 -2.97 23.52 8.69
N LEU A 314 -3.17 23.33 10.01
CA LEU A 314 -3.39 22.01 10.61
C LEU A 314 -4.68 21.38 10.08
N THR A 315 -5.78 22.13 10.07
CA THR A 315 -7.07 21.64 9.56
C THR A 315 -6.99 21.28 8.07
N ALA A 316 -6.34 22.11 7.25
CA ALA A 316 -6.17 21.84 5.82
C ALA A 316 -5.35 20.58 5.54
N LEU A 317 -4.26 20.37 6.29
CA LEU A 317 -3.42 19.17 6.13
C LEU A 317 -4.12 17.91 6.61
N LEU A 318 -4.76 17.94 7.78
CA LEU A 318 -5.51 16.80 8.31
C LEU A 318 -6.66 16.41 7.39
N LEU A 319 -7.44 17.39 6.91
CA LEU A 319 -8.56 17.13 6.00
C LEU A 319 -8.07 16.63 4.65
N GLY A 320 -6.98 17.19 4.13
CA GLY A 320 -6.36 16.74 2.88
C GLY A 320 -5.84 15.30 2.98
N ALA A 321 -5.18 14.96 4.09
CA ALA A 321 -4.69 13.61 4.36
C ALA A 321 -5.84 12.61 4.54
N ALA A 322 -6.85 12.95 5.34
CA ALA A 322 -8.04 12.11 5.54
C ALA A 322 -8.79 11.85 4.22
N SER A 323 -8.96 12.90 3.38
CA SER A 323 -9.56 12.76 2.05
C SER A 323 -8.73 11.82 1.17
N SER A 324 -7.42 12.04 1.10
CA SER A 324 -6.51 11.24 0.29
C SER A 324 -6.47 9.77 0.71
N GLU A 325 -6.47 9.51 2.02
CA GLU A 325 -6.48 8.16 2.59
C GLU A 325 -7.81 7.46 2.27
N ARG A 326 -8.95 8.15 2.47
CA ARG A 326 -10.27 7.64 2.11
C ARG A 326 -10.40 7.31 0.62
N LEU A 327 -9.92 8.20 -0.25
CA LEU A 327 -9.95 7.99 -1.70
C LEU A 327 -9.15 6.73 -2.10
N ARG A 328 -7.99 6.49 -1.47
CA ARG A 328 -7.20 5.27 -1.70
C ARG A 328 -7.95 4.01 -1.26
N SER A 329 -8.51 4.01 -0.06
CA SER A 329 -9.27 2.86 0.43
C SER A 329 -10.48 2.55 -0.46
N ILE A 330 -11.17 3.57 -0.98
CA ILE A 330 -12.27 3.38 -1.94
C ILE A 330 -11.75 2.72 -3.22
N THR A 331 -10.65 3.21 -3.80
CA THR A 331 -10.10 2.63 -5.03
C THR A 331 -9.59 1.19 -4.84
N GLU A 332 -9.01 0.87 -3.69
CA GLU A 332 -8.57 -0.49 -3.35
C GLU A 332 -9.77 -1.43 -3.18
N LEU A 333 -10.84 -0.97 -2.53
CA LEU A 333 -12.09 -1.73 -2.40
C LEU A 333 -12.79 -1.95 -3.74
N GLU A 334 -12.80 -0.95 -4.63
CA GLU A 334 -13.35 -1.08 -5.97
C GLU A 334 -12.56 -2.11 -6.80
N HIS A 335 -11.23 -2.07 -6.74
CA HIS A 335 -10.38 -3.06 -7.43
C HIS A 335 -10.62 -4.48 -6.92
N SER A 336 -10.63 -4.66 -5.60
CA SER A 336 -10.89 -5.99 -5.00
C SER A 336 -12.31 -6.50 -5.33
N ARG A 337 -13.30 -5.62 -5.41
CA ARG A 337 -14.66 -5.99 -5.83
C ARG A 337 -14.71 -6.46 -7.28
N GLU A 338 -13.96 -5.81 -8.16
CA GLU A 338 -13.90 -6.21 -9.57
C GLU A 338 -13.22 -7.58 -9.72
N GLU A 339 -12.09 -7.80 -9.04
CA GLU A 339 -11.41 -9.11 -9.03
C GLU A 339 -12.33 -10.25 -8.55
N LEU A 340 -13.09 -10.02 -7.47
CA LEU A 340 -14.06 -10.98 -6.96
C LEU A 340 -15.20 -11.25 -7.96
N ARG A 341 -15.64 -10.21 -8.67
CA ARG A 341 -16.67 -10.34 -9.68
C ARG A 341 -16.19 -11.18 -10.86
N GLU A 342 -14.99 -10.90 -11.38
CA GLU A 342 -14.39 -11.67 -12.48
C GLU A 342 -14.20 -13.14 -12.11
N LEU A 343 -13.74 -13.42 -10.88
CA LEU A 343 -13.58 -14.80 -10.40
C LEU A 343 -14.94 -15.52 -10.29
N SER A 344 -15.97 -14.83 -9.77
CA SER A 344 -17.33 -15.38 -9.66
C SER A 344 -17.91 -15.71 -11.04
N GLU A 345 -17.79 -14.80 -12.01
CA GLU A 345 -18.24 -15.02 -13.38
C GLU A 345 -17.51 -16.19 -14.04
N ARG A 346 -16.21 -16.34 -13.79
CA ARG A 346 -15.42 -17.49 -14.26
C ARG A 346 -15.89 -18.80 -13.64
N LEU A 347 -16.17 -18.84 -12.34
CA LEU A 347 -16.67 -20.04 -11.67
C LEU A 347 -18.03 -20.48 -12.22
N VAL A 348 -18.96 -19.53 -12.42
CA VAL A 348 -20.26 -19.81 -13.03
C VAL A 348 -20.10 -20.37 -14.44
N ARG A 349 -19.21 -19.79 -15.25
CA ARG A 349 -18.94 -20.27 -16.61
C ARG A 349 -18.38 -21.69 -16.63
N VAL A 350 -17.37 -21.96 -15.81
CA VAL A 350 -16.78 -23.32 -15.70
C VAL A 350 -17.85 -24.33 -15.29
N ARG A 351 -18.72 -23.97 -14.32
CA ARG A 351 -19.82 -24.84 -13.89
C ARG A 351 -20.84 -25.11 -15.00
N GLU A 352 -21.20 -24.11 -15.79
CA GLU A 352 -22.13 -24.27 -16.92
C GLU A 352 -21.49 -25.08 -18.07
N GLU A 353 -20.22 -24.86 -18.37
CA GLU A 353 -19.46 -25.65 -19.35
C GLU A 353 -19.38 -27.12 -18.95
N GLU A 354 -19.09 -27.40 -17.68
CA GLU A 354 -19.08 -28.74 -17.11
C GLU A 354 -20.46 -29.39 -17.18
N ARG A 355 -21.53 -28.66 -16.82
CA ARG A 355 -22.91 -29.15 -16.93
C ARG A 355 -23.30 -29.48 -18.37
N LEU A 356 -22.91 -28.65 -19.34
CA LEU A 356 -23.17 -28.88 -20.77
C LEU A 356 -22.33 -30.02 -21.34
N HIS A 357 -21.13 -30.23 -20.83
CA HIS A 357 -20.28 -31.37 -21.18
C HIS A 357 -20.89 -32.67 -20.68
N LEU A 358 -21.25 -32.74 -19.40
CA LEU A 358 -21.91 -33.89 -18.77
C LEU A 358 -23.23 -34.24 -19.46
N ALA A 359 -24.06 -33.24 -19.79
CA ALA A 359 -25.32 -33.49 -20.50
C ALA A 359 -25.11 -34.11 -21.89
N ARG A 360 -24.04 -33.72 -22.61
CA ARG A 360 -23.69 -34.29 -23.91
C ARG A 360 -23.17 -35.72 -23.78
N GLU A 361 -22.26 -35.96 -22.86
CA GLU A 361 -21.71 -37.30 -22.59
C GLU A 361 -22.81 -38.29 -22.19
N ILE A 362 -23.72 -37.88 -21.31
CA ILE A 362 -24.92 -38.66 -20.94
C ILE A 362 -25.78 -38.96 -22.18
N HIS A 363 -26.05 -37.96 -23.02
CA HIS A 363 -26.92 -38.11 -24.17
C HIS A 363 -26.31 -39.02 -25.24
N ASP A 364 -25.00 -38.90 -25.49
CA ASP A 364 -24.31 -39.68 -26.51
C ASP A 364 -24.17 -41.15 -26.09
N ASP A 365 -23.77 -41.43 -24.84
CA ASP A 365 -23.62 -42.80 -24.36
C ASP A 365 -24.98 -43.50 -24.13
N LEU A 366 -25.86 -42.91 -23.31
CA LEU A 366 -27.14 -43.56 -22.98
C LEU A 366 -28.16 -43.49 -24.11
N GLY A 367 -28.20 -42.37 -24.84
CA GLY A 367 -29.16 -42.15 -25.92
C GLY A 367 -28.99 -43.16 -27.06
N GLN A 368 -27.74 -43.51 -27.40
CA GLN A 368 -27.45 -44.51 -28.42
C GLN A 368 -27.86 -45.92 -27.98
N ILE A 369 -27.49 -46.33 -26.75
CA ILE A 369 -27.81 -47.67 -26.23
C ILE A 369 -29.33 -47.86 -26.12
N LEU A 370 -30.04 -46.87 -25.54
CA LEU A 370 -31.50 -46.93 -25.40
C LEU A 370 -32.22 -46.95 -26.75
N THR A 371 -31.71 -46.23 -27.75
CA THR A 371 -32.24 -46.27 -29.11
C THR A 371 -32.03 -47.64 -29.75
N GLY A 372 -30.85 -48.25 -29.55
CA GLY A 372 -30.54 -49.61 -29.97
C GLY A 372 -31.48 -50.65 -29.38
N ILE A 373 -31.70 -50.60 -28.05
CA ILE A 373 -32.65 -51.44 -27.33
C ILE A 373 -34.06 -51.28 -27.93
N LYS A 374 -34.55 -50.05 -28.09
CA LYS A 374 -35.89 -49.77 -28.64
C LYS A 374 -36.09 -50.33 -30.04
N MET A 375 -35.08 -50.23 -30.91
CA MET A 375 -35.16 -50.76 -32.28
C MET A 375 -35.18 -52.29 -32.30
N ARG A 376 -34.34 -52.96 -31.49
CA ARG A 376 -34.32 -54.42 -31.38
C ARG A 376 -35.61 -54.98 -30.79
N LEU A 377 -36.15 -54.34 -29.76
CA LEU A 377 -37.43 -54.71 -29.15
C LEU A 377 -38.58 -54.58 -30.17
N ARG A 378 -38.65 -53.47 -30.92
CA ARG A 378 -39.65 -53.28 -31.99
C ARG A 378 -39.55 -54.35 -33.08
N ARG A 379 -38.34 -54.79 -33.43
CA ARG A 379 -38.12 -55.84 -34.44
C ARG A 379 -38.64 -57.19 -33.95
N LEU A 380 -38.39 -57.55 -32.69
CA LEU A 380 -38.93 -58.76 -32.05
C LEU A 380 -40.46 -58.77 -32.03
N VAL A 381 -41.09 -57.64 -31.71
CA VAL A 381 -42.56 -57.52 -31.69
C VAL A 381 -43.16 -57.61 -33.11
N LYS A 382 -42.52 -57.01 -34.11
CA LYS A 382 -43.05 -56.98 -35.49
C LYS A 382 -42.72 -58.23 -36.31
N ASN A 383 -41.61 -58.89 -36.02
CA ASN A 383 -41.12 -60.05 -36.76
C ASN A 383 -40.55 -61.09 -35.78
N PRO A 384 -41.43 -61.81 -35.05
CA PRO A 384 -40.99 -62.82 -34.11
C PRO A 384 -40.25 -63.93 -34.84
N ALA A 385 -39.11 -64.36 -34.31
CA ALA A 385 -38.35 -65.46 -34.88
C ALA A 385 -39.18 -66.76 -34.89
N PRO A 386 -39.03 -67.64 -35.90
CA PRO A 386 -39.89 -68.79 -36.12
C PRO A 386 -39.71 -69.93 -35.08
N THR A 387 -38.66 -69.90 -34.27
CA THR A 387 -38.38 -70.89 -33.23
C THR A 387 -38.17 -70.24 -31.87
N VAL A 388 -38.61 -70.92 -30.81
CA VAL A 388 -38.43 -70.48 -29.41
C VAL A 388 -36.94 -70.24 -29.12
N GLU A 389 -36.06 -71.09 -29.60
CA GLU A 389 -34.61 -71.00 -29.41
C GLU A 389 -34.00 -69.71 -30.01
N GLN A 390 -34.46 -69.30 -31.19
CA GLN A 390 -34.04 -68.03 -31.80
C GLN A 390 -34.65 -66.80 -31.09
N GLN A 391 -35.86 -66.92 -30.53
CA GLN A 391 -36.46 -65.85 -29.73
C GLN A 391 -35.71 -65.67 -28.40
N THR A 392 -35.37 -66.75 -27.71
CA THR A 392 -34.59 -66.72 -26.46
C THR A 392 -33.24 -66.04 -26.69
N LYS A 393 -32.53 -66.42 -27.76
CA LYS A 393 -31.23 -65.82 -28.11
C LYS A 393 -31.31 -64.32 -28.44
N GLN A 394 -32.39 -63.88 -29.07
CA GLN A 394 -32.63 -62.44 -29.32
C GLN A 394 -32.98 -61.69 -28.03
N LEU A 395 -33.65 -62.34 -27.07
CA LEU A 395 -33.94 -61.79 -25.76
C LEU A 395 -32.66 -61.65 -24.92
N GLU A 396 -31.78 -62.66 -24.93
CA GLU A 396 -30.48 -62.63 -24.26
C GLU A 396 -29.61 -61.46 -24.74
N GLN A 397 -29.50 -61.26 -26.06
CA GLN A 397 -28.78 -60.11 -26.64
C GLN A 397 -29.39 -58.74 -26.28
N LEU A 398 -30.69 -58.70 -25.98
CA LEU A 398 -31.35 -57.48 -25.50
C LEU A 398 -31.06 -57.23 -24.03
N THR A 399 -31.02 -58.29 -23.21
CA THR A 399 -30.60 -58.23 -21.82
C THR A 399 -29.15 -57.74 -21.71
N GLU A 400 -28.23 -58.23 -22.54
CA GLU A 400 -26.84 -57.74 -22.60
C GLU A 400 -26.74 -56.24 -22.89
N LEU A 401 -27.54 -55.71 -23.83
CA LEU A 401 -27.59 -54.28 -24.13
C LEU A 401 -28.18 -53.44 -22.99
N VAL A 402 -29.14 -54.00 -22.24
CA VAL A 402 -29.68 -53.36 -21.05
C VAL A 402 -28.62 -53.33 -19.94
N ASP A 403 -27.86 -54.41 -19.76
CA ASP A 403 -26.75 -54.47 -18.81
C ASP A 403 -25.65 -53.46 -19.17
N GLU A 404 -25.34 -53.30 -20.45
CA GLU A 404 -24.41 -52.26 -20.95
C GLU A 404 -24.93 -50.84 -20.65
N ALA A 405 -26.23 -50.58 -20.83
CA ALA A 405 -26.86 -49.31 -20.46
C ALA A 405 -26.75 -49.04 -18.95
N ILE A 406 -27.02 -50.05 -18.12
CA ILE A 406 -26.94 -49.96 -16.66
C ILE A 406 -25.49 -49.69 -16.23
N GLN A 407 -24.51 -50.36 -16.83
CA GLN A 407 -23.10 -50.09 -16.55
C GLN A 407 -22.68 -48.68 -16.98
N SER A 408 -23.19 -48.17 -18.11
CA SER A 408 -22.94 -46.80 -18.55
C SER A 408 -23.55 -45.76 -17.59
N VAL A 409 -24.78 -45.97 -17.12
CA VAL A 409 -25.38 -45.12 -16.07
C VAL A 409 -24.54 -45.15 -14.80
N ARG A 410 -24.08 -46.34 -14.38
CA ARG A 410 -23.22 -46.48 -13.19
C ARG A 410 -21.87 -45.78 -13.34
N ARG A 411 -21.24 -45.84 -14.52
CA ARG A 411 -20.01 -45.11 -14.83
C ARG A 411 -20.21 -43.60 -14.72
N VAL A 412 -21.21 -43.05 -15.42
CA VAL A 412 -21.50 -41.60 -15.37
C VAL A 412 -21.93 -41.14 -13.97
N ALA A 413 -22.71 -41.95 -13.26
CA ALA A 413 -23.06 -41.69 -11.87
C ALA A 413 -21.83 -41.71 -10.97
N SER A 414 -20.90 -42.65 -11.14
CA SER A 414 -19.66 -42.70 -10.36
C SER A 414 -18.73 -41.51 -10.60
N ASP A 415 -18.75 -40.92 -11.79
CA ASP A 415 -18.00 -39.69 -12.11
C ASP A 415 -18.64 -38.44 -11.46
N LEU A 416 -19.98 -38.40 -11.41
CA LEU A 416 -20.75 -37.27 -10.89
C LEU A 416 -20.86 -37.26 -9.35
N ARG A 417 -21.07 -38.42 -8.73
CA ARG A 417 -21.14 -38.64 -7.28
C ARG A 417 -21.19 -40.14 -7.01
N PRO A 418 -20.22 -40.75 -6.30
CA PRO A 418 -20.26 -42.20 -6.07
C PRO A 418 -21.45 -42.56 -5.16
N GLY A 419 -22.60 -42.94 -5.73
CA GLY A 419 -23.80 -43.33 -4.95
C GLY A 419 -23.55 -44.50 -3.99
N ILE A 420 -22.53 -45.32 -4.29
CA ILE A 420 -22.02 -46.38 -3.41
C ILE A 420 -21.52 -45.86 -2.06
N LEU A 421 -20.99 -44.62 -2.00
CA LEU A 421 -20.59 -44.02 -0.73
C LEU A 421 -21.79 -43.70 0.16
N ASP A 422 -22.93 -43.29 -0.42
CA ASP A 422 -24.12 -42.90 0.33
C ASP A 422 -24.79 -44.12 1.00
N ASP A 423 -24.75 -45.30 0.37
CA ASP A 423 -25.45 -46.51 0.83
C ASP A 423 -24.59 -47.45 1.70
N LEU A 424 -23.27 -47.53 1.44
CA LEU A 424 -22.39 -48.56 2.03
C LEU A 424 -21.17 -48.02 2.79
N GLY A 425 -20.88 -46.71 2.65
CA GLY A 425 -19.72 -46.07 3.29
C GLY A 425 -18.38 -46.31 2.58
N LEU A 426 -17.34 -45.59 3.03
CA LEU A 426 -16.05 -45.52 2.35
C LEU A 426 -15.37 -46.88 2.13
N VAL A 427 -15.33 -47.75 3.15
CA VAL A 427 -14.60 -49.03 3.09
C VAL A 427 -15.20 -49.97 2.05
N GLU A 428 -16.52 -50.10 2.02
CA GLU A 428 -17.22 -50.93 1.03
C GLU A 428 -17.11 -50.33 -0.38
N ALA A 429 -17.12 -48.99 -0.49
CA ALA A 429 -16.85 -48.31 -1.75
C ALA A 429 -15.47 -48.66 -2.32
N MET A 430 -14.42 -48.67 -1.48
CA MET A 430 -13.07 -49.07 -1.91
C MET A 430 -13.00 -50.52 -2.37
N LYS A 431 -13.61 -51.45 -1.61
CA LYS A 431 -13.68 -52.87 -2.01
C LYS A 431 -14.33 -53.04 -3.37
N TRP A 432 -15.46 -52.36 -3.59
CA TRP A 432 -16.15 -52.38 -4.87
C TRP A 432 -15.28 -51.82 -6.00
N ALA A 433 -14.63 -50.67 -5.78
CA ALA A 433 -13.77 -50.05 -6.79
C ALA A 433 -12.59 -50.95 -7.19
N LEU A 434 -11.99 -51.65 -6.22
CA LEU A 434 -10.91 -52.61 -6.48
C LEU A 434 -11.39 -53.85 -7.22
N GLU A 435 -12.59 -54.34 -6.92
CA GLU A 435 -13.18 -55.46 -7.66
C GLU A 435 -13.49 -55.07 -9.12
N GLN A 436 -14.03 -53.87 -9.34
CA GLN A 436 -14.23 -53.35 -10.71
C GLN A 436 -12.90 -53.17 -11.46
N PHE A 437 -11.88 -52.66 -10.78
CA PHE A 437 -10.53 -52.53 -11.34
C PHE A 437 -9.97 -53.89 -11.78
N ARG A 438 -10.13 -54.95 -10.96
CA ARG A 438 -9.72 -56.33 -11.32
C ARG A 438 -10.51 -56.91 -12.49
N GLN A 439 -11.77 -56.53 -12.65
CA GLN A 439 -12.59 -57.02 -13.78
C GLN A 439 -12.23 -56.32 -15.10
N GLN A 440 -11.83 -55.05 -15.03
CA GLN A 440 -11.51 -54.22 -16.20
C GLN A 440 -10.03 -54.30 -16.59
N THR A 441 -9.16 -54.74 -15.69
CA THR A 441 -7.70 -54.82 -15.89
C THR A 441 -7.19 -56.21 -15.53
N ASN A 442 -6.09 -56.66 -16.15
CA ASN A 442 -5.42 -57.91 -15.78
C ASN A 442 -4.47 -57.73 -14.56
N ILE A 443 -4.74 -56.77 -13.68
CA ILE A 443 -3.90 -56.42 -12.54
C ILE A 443 -4.57 -56.92 -11.26
N GLU A 444 -3.87 -57.72 -10.46
CA GLU A 444 -4.40 -58.15 -9.16
C GLU A 444 -4.47 -56.97 -8.17
N ALA A 445 -5.52 -56.93 -7.35
CA ALA A 445 -5.71 -55.89 -6.35
C ALA A 445 -5.96 -56.50 -4.98
N SER A 446 -5.17 -56.11 -3.98
CA SER A 446 -5.33 -56.49 -2.58
C SER A 446 -5.77 -55.29 -1.74
N PHE A 447 -6.74 -55.51 -0.87
CA PHE A 447 -7.23 -54.50 0.07
C PHE A 447 -6.98 -54.95 1.50
N GLU A 448 -6.32 -54.10 2.29
CA GLU A 448 -6.17 -54.29 3.73
C GLU A 448 -7.21 -53.39 4.44
N PRO A 449 -8.35 -53.96 4.87
CA PRO A 449 -9.38 -53.18 5.55
C PRO A 449 -8.90 -52.78 6.97
N PRO A 450 -9.35 -51.62 7.47
CA PRO A 450 -9.03 -51.18 8.81
C PRO A 450 -9.76 -52.05 9.87
N GLU A 451 -9.13 -52.27 11.03
CA GLU A 451 -9.79 -52.91 12.18
C GLU A 451 -10.91 -52.05 12.76
N ASP A 452 -10.65 -50.74 12.89
CA ASP A 452 -11.64 -49.73 13.28
C ASP A 452 -11.35 -48.42 12.52
N LEU A 453 -12.39 -47.89 11.87
CA LEU A 453 -12.32 -46.64 11.10
C LEU A 453 -13.54 -45.78 11.47
N PRO A 454 -13.42 -44.84 12.43
CA PRO A 454 -14.43 -43.82 12.67
C PRO A 454 -14.91 -43.20 11.38
N ARG A 455 -16.23 -43.06 11.25
CA ARG A 455 -16.87 -42.64 10.01
C ARG A 455 -16.38 -41.24 9.62
N PRO A 456 -15.71 -41.08 8.47
CA PRO A 456 -15.26 -39.76 8.04
C PRO A 456 -16.45 -38.85 7.71
N SER A 457 -16.23 -37.53 7.73
CA SER A 457 -17.22 -36.60 7.19
C SER A 457 -17.47 -36.89 5.70
N GLN A 458 -18.68 -36.58 5.21
CA GLN A 458 -19.05 -36.86 3.81
C GLN A 458 -18.05 -36.28 2.80
N ALA A 459 -17.49 -35.10 3.09
CA ALA A 459 -16.47 -34.48 2.25
C ALA A 459 -15.16 -35.28 2.22
N THR A 460 -14.73 -35.82 3.37
CA THR A 460 -13.54 -36.67 3.50
C THR A 460 -13.73 -38.01 2.79
N GLU A 461 -14.90 -38.65 2.95
CA GLU A 461 -15.18 -39.92 2.27
C GLU A 461 -15.12 -39.74 0.74
N ILE A 462 -15.80 -38.73 0.18
CA ILE A 462 -15.79 -38.44 -1.27
C ILE A 462 -14.37 -38.16 -1.77
N THR A 463 -13.59 -37.40 -1.00
CA THR A 463 -12.23 -37.01 -1.38
C THR A 463 -11.29 -38.20 -1.42
N LEU A 464 -11.26 -39.02 -0.36
CA LEU A 464 -10.43 -40.22 -0.30
C LEU A 464 -10.79 -41.21 -1.40
N PHE A 465 -12.09 -41.38 -1.67
CA PHE A 465 -12.54 -42.25 -2.75
C PHE A 465 -12.14 -41.76 -4.14
N ARG A 466 -12.29 -40.46 -4.43
CA ARG A 466 -11.86 -39.88 -5.72
C ARG A 466 -10.35 -39.98 -5.91
N ILE A 467 -9.57 -39.81 -4.84
CA ILE A 467 -8.12 -40.00 -4.88
C ILE A 467 -7.79 -41.48 -5.19
N LEU A 468 -8.47 -42.43 -4.57
CA LEU A 468 -8.31 -43.86 -4.88
C LEU A 468 -8.61 -44.17 -6.35
N GLN A 469 -9.72 -43.66 -6.88
CA GLN A 469 -10.09 -43.89 -8.29
C GLN A 469 -9.04 -43.34 -9.27
N GLU A 470 -8.54 -42.13 -9.03
CA GLU A 470 -7.49 -41.52 -9.85
C GLU A 470 -6.17 -42.29 -9.71
N ALA A 471 -5.83 -42.75 -8.50
CA ALA A 471 -4.65 -43.59 -8.27
C ALA A 471 -4.74 -44.91 -9.04
N LEU A 472 -5.88 -45.61 -8.98
CA LEU A 472 -6.11 -46.85 -9.75
C LEU A 472 -6.06 -46.59 -11.26
N THR A 473 -6.64 -45.50 -11.74
CA THR A 473 -6.55 -45.10 -13.14
C THR A 473 -5.10 -44.88 -13.59
N ASN A 474 -4.29 -44.24 -12.74
CA ASN A 474 -2.87 -44.05 -13.00
C ASN A 474 -2.11 -45.38 -13.03
N VAL A 475 -2.42 -46.32 -12.13
CA VAL A 475 -1.85 -47.69 -12.18
C VAL A 475 -2.20 -48.36 -13.51
N ALA A 476 -3.48 -48.42 -13.88
CA ALA A 476 -3.90 -49.06 -15.13
C ALA A 476 -3.24 -48.49 -16.39
N ARG A 477 -3.03 -47.16 -16.44
CA ARG A 477 -2.52 -46.48 -17.63
C ARG A 477 -1.00 -46.35 -17.69
N HIS A 478 -0.33 -46.30 -16.53
CA HIS A 478 1.06 -45.82 -16.48
C HIS A 478 2.04 -46.76 -15.79
N SER A 479 1.61 -47.68 -14.91
CA SER A 479 2.57 -48.42 -14.06
C SER A 479 3.15 -49.69 -14.70
N GLN A 480 2.44 -50.32 -15.64
CA GLN A 480 2.74 -51.70 -16.09
C GLN A 480 2.82 -52.72 -14.92
N ALA A 481 2.13 -52.42 -13.82
CA ALA A 481 2.11 -53.29 -12.64
C ALA A 481 1.32 -54.58 -12.91
N THR A 482 1.66 -55.64 -12.19
CA THR A 482 0.85 -56.86 -12.11
C THR A 482 0.02 -56.92 -10.83
N HIS A 483 0.36 -56.11 -9.83
CA HIS A 483 -0.28 -56.09 -8.52
C HIS A 483 -0.38 -54.67 -7.96
N VAL A 484 -1.50 -54.38 -7.31
CA VAL A 484 -1.72 -53.16 -6.52
C VAL A 484 -2.21 -53.51 -5.11
N TRP A 485 -1.64 -52.86 -4.10
CA TRP A 485 -2.05 -52.96 -2.69
C TRP A 485 -2.65 -51.64 -2.24
N VAL A 486 -3.82 -51.70 -1.63
CA VAL A 486 -4.51 -50.55 -1.06
C VAL A 486 -4.74 -50.79 0.43
N ARG A 487 -4.36 -49.82 1.24
CA ARG A 487 -4.55 -49.85 2.69
C ARG A 487 -5.17 -48.53 3.13
N ILE A 488 -6.16 -48.60 4.02
CA ILE A 488 -6.62 -47.43 4.76
C ILE A 488 -6.54 -47.71 6.26
N ARG A 489 -6.01 -46.75 7.02
CA ARG A 489 -5.89 -46.85 8.47
C ARG A 489 -6.05 -45.48 9.12
N ILE A 490 -6.14 -45.46 10.44
CA ILE A 490 -5.98 -44.23 11.22
C ILE A 490 -4.61 -44.24 11.89
N SER A 491 -3.87 -43.16 11.72
CA SER A 491 -2.58 -42.93 12.36
C SER A 491 -2.50 -41.46 12.75
N ASP A 492 -2.02 -41.16 13.96
CA ASP A 492 -1.73 -39.79 14.41
C ASP A 492 -2.91 -38.81 14.26
N GLY A 493 -4.13 -39.27 14.50
CA GLY A 493 -5.34 -38.45 14.37
C GLY A 493 -5.70 -38.09 12.92
N SER A 494 -5.22 -38.86 11.94
CA SER A 494 -5.52 -38.69 10.52
C SER A 494 -5.94 -40.02 9.88
N TYR A 495 -6.86 -39.95 8.91
CA TYR A 495 -7.11 -41.01 7.95
C TYR A 495 -5.93 -41.09 6.99
N GLU A 496 -5.27 -42.23 6.91
CA GLU A 496 -4.17 -42.48 6.00
C GLU A 496 -4.57 -43.51 4.94
N LEU A 497 -4.59 -43.08 3.67
CA LEU A 497 -4.79 -43.92 2.50
C LEU A 497 -3.44 -44.15 1.81
N GLU A 498 -3.07 -45.41 1.64
CA GLU A 498 -1.89 -45.85 0.90
C GLU A 498 -2.29 -46.67 -0.32
N VAL A 499 -1.74 -46.31 -1.48
CA VAL A 499 -1.87 -47.07 -2.73
C VAL A 499 -0.47 -47.39 -3.23
N ARG A 500 -0.15 -48.68 -3.35
CA ARG A 500 1.17 -49.18 -3.75
C ARG A 500 1.04 -50.10 -4.94
N ASP A 501 1.89 -49.94 -5.94
CA ASP A 501 1.98 -50.86 -7.08
C ASP A 501 3.39 -51.47 -7.22
N ASN A 502 3.52 -52.57 -7.97
CA ASN A 502 4.81 -53.20 -8.30
C ASN A 502 5.29 -52.89 -9.73
N GLY A 503 4.87 -51.76 -10.30
CA GLY A 503 5.18 -51.36 -11.67
C GLY A 503 6.56 -50.72 -11.83
N ILE A 504 6.73 -49.96 -12.90
CA ILE A 504 8.01 -49.34 -13.28
C ILE A 504 8.45 -48.17 -12.37
N GLY A 505 7.60 -47.73 -11.45
CA GLY A 505 7.85 -46.57 -10.57
C GLY A 505 7.76 -45.23 -11.29
N LEU A 506 8.17 -44.16 -10.59
CA LEU A 506 8.17 -42.80 -11.14
C LEU A 506 9.47 -42.50 -11.90
N PRO A 507 9.42 -41.76 -13.02
CA PRO A 507 10.62 -41.31 -13.73
C PRO A 507 11.50 -40.44 -12.80
N GLY A 508 12.82 -40.69 -12.87
CA GLY A 508 13.80 -40.07 -11.98
C GLY A 508 13.89 -38.54 -12.10
N GLU A 509 14.43 -37.89 -11.09
CA GLU A 509 14.42 -36.41 -10.99
C GLU A 509 15.15 -35.69 -12.14
N ASN A 510 16.11 -36.39 -12.76
CA ASN A 510 16.94 -35.93 -13.89
C ASN A 510 16.54 -36.51 -15.25
N ASP A 511 15.38 -37.17 -15.38
CA ASP A 511 14.93 -37.77 -16.64
C ASP A 511 14.39 -36.69 -17.61
N PRO A 512 15.01 -36.48 -18.79
CA PRO A 512 14.54 -35.52 -19.78
C PRO A 512 13.16 -35.85 -20.38
N ALA A 513 12.65 -37.07 -20.17
CA ALA A 513 11.29 -37.47 -20.55
C ALA A 513 10.25 -37.27 -19.43
N ARG A 514 10.64 -36.69 -18.28
CA ARG A 514 9.74 -36.46 -17.13
C ARG A 514 8.58 -35.57 -17.54
N PRO A 515 7.33 -36.07 -17.56
CA PRO A 515 6.17 -35.22 -17.76
C PRO A 515 6.08 -34.21 -16.61
N GLN A 516 5.64 -32.97 -16.87
CA GLN A 516 5.08 -32.15 -15.79
C GLN A 516 4.03 -33.00 -15.07
N ALA A 517 3.97 -32.93 -13.73
CA ALA A 517 3.05 -33.72 -12.94
C ALA A 517 1.66 -33.72 -13.61
N GLY A 518 1.21 -34.88 -14.08
CA GLY A 518 -0.01 -34.98 -14.86
C GLY A 518 -1.19 -34.37 -14.11
N LEU A 519 -2.16 -33.82 -14.83
CA LEU A 519 -3.34 -33.15 -14.26
C LEU A 519 -4.01 -33.96 -13.13
N GLY A 520 -3.98 -35.30 -13.23
CA GLY A 520 -4.45 -36.22 -12.19
C GLY A 520 -3.72 -36.10 -10.85
N ILE A 521 -2.39 -36.04 -10.86
CA ILE A 521 -1.57 -35.91 -9.63
C ILE A 521 -1.78 -34.53 -8.98
N VAL A 522 -1.85 -33.48 -9.79
CA VAL A 522 -2.14 -32.11 -9.31
C VAL A 522 -3.52 -32.08 -8.66
N GLY A 523 -4.54 -32.65 -9.32
CA GLY A 523 -5.89 -32.71 -8.78
C GLY A 523 -6.00 -33.52 -7.49
N MET A 524 -5.31 -34.67 -7.36
CA MET A 524 -5.27 -35.43 -6.12
C MET A 524 -4.63 -34.63 -4.97
N ARG A 525 -3.53 -33.93 -5.24
CA ARG A 525 -2.85 -33.08 -4.25
C ARG A 525 -3.73 -31.95 -3.77
N GLU A 526 -4.36 -31.19 -4.68
CA GLU A 526 -5.25 -30.09 -4.33
C GLU A 526 -6.44 -30.56 -3.50
N ARG A 527 -7.04 -31.70 -3.86
CA ARG A 527 -8.14 -32.30 -3.10
C ARG A 527 -7.73 -32.66 -1.67
N ALA A 528 -6.59 -33.31 -1.47
CA ALA A 528 -6.08 -33.62 -0.13
C ALA A 528 -5.82 -32.34 0.69
N LEU A 529 -5.18 -31.33 0.09
CA LEU A 529 -4.87 -30.05 0.74
C LEU A 529 -6.15 -29.27 1.11
N SER A 530 -7.22 -29.38 0.31
CA SER A 530 -8.49 -28.70 0.57
C SER A 530 -9.18 -29.14 1.88
N LEU A 531 -8.84 -30.33 2.38
CA LEU A 531 -9.30 -30.86 3.67
C LEU A 531 -8.27 -30.67 4.79
N GLY A 532 -7.25 -29.83 4.59
CA GLY A 532 -6.15 -29.65 5.55
C GLY A 532 -5.22 -30.86 5.66
N GLY A 533 -5.26 -31.77 4.69
CA GLY A 533 -4.44 -32.98 4.62
C GLY A 533 -3.12 -32.80 3.89
N SER A 534 -2.39 -33.90 3.73
CA SER A 534 -1.16 -33.98 2.94
C SER A 534 -1.25 -35.05 1.84
N PHE A 535 -0.48 -34.84 0.78
CA PHE A 535 -0.35 -35.76 -0.35
C PHE A 535 1.12 -35.96 -0.66
N GLU A 536 1.57 -37.21 -0.64
CA GLU A 536 2.94 -37.61 -0.89
C GLU A 536 2.95 -38.74 -1.92
N ILE A 537 3.95 -38.72 -2.80
CA ILE A 537 4.17 -39.78 -3.77
C ILE A 537 5.66 -40.10 -3.79
N PHE A 538 5.99 -41.38 -3.67
CA PHE A 538 7.34 -41.87 -3.54
C PHE A 538 7.62 -42.90 -4.63
N ASN A 539 8.86 -42.90 -5.13
CA ASN A 539 9.37 -44.07 -5.83
C ASN A 539 9.65 -45.15 -4.77
N GLY A 540 9.22 -46.38 -5.02
CA GLY A 540 9.37 -47.47 -4.06
C GLY A 540 10.81 -47.73 -3.65
N LEU A 541 11.77 -47.42 -4.54
CA LEU A 541 13.20 -47.57 -4.30
C LEU A 541 13.70 -46.62 -3.20
N ASP A 542 13.14 -45.40 -3.15
CA ASP A 542 13.55 -44.36 -2.21
C ASP A 542 12.88 -44.50 -0.84
N TYR A 543 11.81 -45.29 -0.75
CA TYR A 543 11.05 -45.46 0.48
C TYR A 543 11.45 -46.73 1.25
N ASP A 544 11.21 -47.90 0.66
CA ASP A 544 11.44 -49.22 1.28
C ASP A 544 12.24 -50.18 0.36
N GLY A 545 12.89 -49.65 -0.67
CA GLY A 545 13.73 -50.44 -1.59
C GLY A 545 12.98 -51.37 -2.55
N PHE A 546 11.69 -51.12 -2.83
CA PHE A 546 10.91 -51.93 -3.77
C PHE A 546 10.76 -51.26 -5.14
N ILE A 547 10.51 -52.03 -6.19
CA ILE A 547 10.28 -51.49 -7.54
C ILE A 547 8.78 -51.19 -7.70
N GLY A 548 8.42 -49.91 -7.90
CA GLY A 548 7.03 -49.47 -8.03
C GLY A 548 6.79 -48.04 -7.52
N THR A 549 5.52 -47.66 -7.37
CA THR A 549 5.12 -46.35 -6.80
C THR A 549 4.37 -46.54 -5.50
N LEU A 550 4.58 -45.62 -4.55
CA LEU A 550 3.76 -45.49 -3.34
C LEU A 550 3.12 -44.10 -3.31
N LEU A 551 1.78 -44.05 -3.27
CA LEU A 551 1.01 -42.85 -3.03
C LEU A 551 0.46 -42.91 -1.61
N ARG A 552 0.69 -41.84 -0.84
CA ARG A 552 0.19 -41.69 0.53
C ARG A 552 -0.59 -40.39 0.67
N VAL A 553 -1.79 -40.49 1.23
CA VAL A 553 -2.62 -39.32 1.57
C VAL A 553 -3.00 -39.38 3.03
N ARG A 554 -2.87 -38.25 3.73
CA ARG A 554 -3.31 -38.09 5.12
C ARG A 554 -4.35 -36.99 5.20
N VAL A 555 -5.50 -37.26 5.80
CA VAL A 555 -6.54 -36.26 6.06
C VAL A 555 -6.85 -36.27 7.56
N PRO A 556 -6.79 -35.11 8.26
CA PRO A 556 -7.08 -35.05 9.69
C PRO A 556 -8.49 -35.58 10.00
N VAL A 557 -8.63 -36.29 11.12
CA VAL A 557 -9.94 -36.64 11.67
C VAL A 557 -10.59 -35.36 12.18
N ASP A 558 -11.80 -35.05 11.70
CA ASP A 558 -12.52 -33.85 12.08
C ASP A 558 -12.88 -33.94 13.58
N THR A 559 -12.20 -33.19 14.45
CA THR A 559 -12.45 -33.19 15.90
C THR A 559 -13.65 -32.31 16.30
N ARG A 560 -14.56 -32.05 15.36
CA ARG A 560 -15.75 -31.22 15.57
C ARG A 560 -17.00 -32.07 15.49
N ASP A 561 -17.28 -32.77 16.59
CA ASP A 561 -18.65 -33.07 16.99
C ASP A 561 -19.14 -31.96 17.94
#